data_AF-A0A0C9VUB0-F1
#
_entry.id   AF-A0A0C9VUB0-F1
#
_cell.length_a   1.000
_cell.length_b   1.000
_cell.length_c   1.000
_cell.angle_alpha   90.00
_cell.angle_beta   90.00
_cell.angle_gamma   90.00
#
_symmetry.space_group_name_H-M   'P 1'
#
loop_
_entity.id
_entity.type
_entity.pdbx_description
1 polymer ?
#
loop_
_entity_poly.entity_id
_entity_poly.type
_entity_poly.pdbx_seq_one_letter_code
_entity_poly.pdbx_strand_id
1 'polypeptide(L)'
;MNSYFKAIVALALVGLVPSANAVGCFSGGQAGDCSGAIAQICNMVNGVSFSAGQTISTCVNENGFRCNMAVTNTGGGGSQIGAQECTDDMVATNNGCNSHGGIRADGNFQLTLDPNAGAC
;
A
#
# COMPACT_ATOMS: atom_id res chain seq x y z
N MET A 1 -53.09 -19.49 -20.17
CA MET A 1 -51.87 -20.32 -20.16
C MET A 1 -50.68 -19.38 -20.19
N ASN A 2 -49.78 -19.56 -19.23
CA ASN A 2 -48.82 -18.56 -18.74
C ASN A 2 -47.62 -18.36 -19.67
N SER A 3 -47.36 -17.12 -20.09
CA SER A 3 -46.11 -16.73 -20.73
C SER A 3 -45.11 -16.25 -19.68
N TYR A 4 -44.14 -17.12 -19.37
CA TYR A 4 -43.05 -16.83 -18.45
C TYR A 4 -41.98 -15.98 -19.13
N PHE A 5 -41.88 -14.70 -18.75
CA PHE A 5 -40.74 -13.84 -19.06
C PHE A 5 -39.50 -14.38 -18.32
N LYS A 6 -38.52 -14.89 -19.07
CA LYS A 6 -37.20 -15.23 -18.53
C LYS A 6 -36.35 -13.95 -18.48
N ALA A 7 -36.26 -13.33 -17.31
CA ALA A 7 -35.28 -12.28 -17.06
C ALA A 7 -33.89 -12.92 -16.89
N ILE A 8 -32.98 -12.66 -17.83
CA ILE A 8 -31.57 -13.00 -17.69
C ILE A 8 -30.91 -11.83 -16.95
N VAL A 9 -30.61 -12.02 -15.67
CA VAL A 9 -29.81 -11.09 -14.87
C VAL A 9 -28.35 -11.31 -15.24
N ALA A 10 -27.80 -10.41 -16.06
CA ALA A 10 -26.37 -10.36 -16.31
C ALA A 10 -25.68 -9.74 -15.08
N LEU A 11 -25.09 -10.58 -14.23
CA LEU A 11 -24.24 -10.15 -13.13
C LEU A 11 -22.89 -9.72 -13.73
N ALA A 12 -22.70 -8.42 -13.95
CA ALA A 12 -21.40 -7.88 -14.32
C ALA A 12 -20.49 -7.94 -13.08
N LEU A 13 -19.68 -8.99 -13.00
CA LEU A 13 -18.51 -9.04 -12.13
C LEU A 13 -17.52 -7.99 -12.67
N VAL A 14 -17.61 -6.77 -12.15
CA VAL A 14 -16.53 -5.80 -12.26
C VAL A 14 -15.39 -6.37 -11.41
N GLY A 15 -14.57 -7.20 -12.04
CA GLY A 15 -13.31 -7.62 -11.45
C GLY A 15 -12.51 -6.35 -11.17
N LEU A 16 -12.30 -6.05 -9.89
CA LEU A 16 -11.29 -5.11 -9.44
C LEU A 16 -9.96 -5.64 -9.94
N VAL A 17 -9.55 -5.21 -11.13
CA VAL A 17 -8.22 -5.47 -11.63
C VAL A 17 -7.30 -4.73 -10.66
N PRO A 18 -6.41 -5.40 -9.91
CA PRO A 18 -5.46 -4.67 -9.10
C PRO A 18 -4.72 -3.72 -10.04
N SER A 19 -4.74 -2.44 -9.72
CA SER A 19 -3.94 -1.44 -10.41
C SER A 19 -2.51 -1.98 -10.42
N ALA A 20 -1.97 -2.19 -11.62
CA ALA A 20 -0.55 -2.50 -11.80
C ALA A 20 0.24 -1.22 -11.57
N ASN A 21 0.15 -0.70 -10.34
CA ASN A 21 0.93 0.41 -9.86
C ASN A 21 2.40 0.00 -9.95
N ALA A 22 3.21 0.82 -10.62
CA ALA A 22 4.62 0.54 -10.81
C ALA A 22 5.30 0.48 -9.45
N VAL A 23 5.86 -0.68 -9.12
CA VAL A 23 6.69 -0.87 -7.93
C VAL A 23 8.15 -0.67 -8.32
N GLY A 24 8.76 0.38 -7.80
CA GLY A 24 10.20 0.61 -7.87
C GLY A 24 10.89 -0.10 -6.72
N CYS A 25 11.36 -1.33 -6.96
CA CYS A 25 12.09 -2.10 -5.96
C CYS A 25 13.48 -1.51 -5.70
N PHE A 26 13.89 -1.49 -4.43
CA PHE A 26 15.26 -1.13 -4.08
C PHE A 26 16.23 -2.23 -4.56
N SER A 27 17.36 -1.83 -5.14
CA SER A 27 18.31 -2.75 -5.80
C SER A 27 19.38 -3.33 -4.85
N GLY A 28 19.33 -3.01 -3.56
CA GLY A 28 20.31 -3.46 -2.56
C GLY A 28 19.98 -2.97 -1.16
N GLY A 29 20.86 -3.27 -0.20
CA GLY A 29 20.64 -2.97 1.22
C GLY A 29 20.21 -4.20 2.03
N GLN A 30 19.57 -3.97 3.17
CA GLN A 30 19.04 -5.04 4.01
C GLN A 30 17.84 -5.69 3.31
N ALA A 31 17.82 -7.02 3.25
CA ALA A 31 16.60 -7.76 2.92
C ALA A 31 15.87 -8.13 4.22
N GLY A 32 14.56 -7.97 4.26
CA GLY A 32 13.75 -8.30 5.42
C GLY A 32 12.26 -8.21 5.13
N ASP A 33 11.49 -9.08 5.76
CA ASP A 33 10.03 -9.05 5.68
C ASP A 33 9.47 -8.03 6.67
N CYS A 34 8.86 -6.97 6.16
CA CYS A 34 8.24 -5.92 6.97
C CYS A 34 6.73 -6.13 7.17
N SER A 35 6.19 -7.30 6.85
CA SER A 35 4.76 -7.60 6.94
C SER A 35 4.14 -7.29 8.32
N GLY A 36 4.88 -7.55 9.41
CA GLY A 36 4.48 -7.24 10.78
C GLY A 36 4.35 -5.74 11.09
N ALA A 37 5.06 -4.90 10.35
CA ALA A 37 5.12 -3.46 10.56
C ALA A 37 4.09 -2.66 9.73
N ILE A 38 3.58 -3.24 8.63
CA ILE A 38 2.68 -2.55 7.68
C ILE A 38 1.41 -2.02 8.36
N ALA A 39 0.81 -2.82 9.23
CA ALA A 39 -0.42 -2.41 9.93
C ALA A 39 -0.23 -1.13 10.74
N GLN A 40 0.98 -0.87 11.25
CA GLN A 40 1.26 0.32 12.04
C GLN A 40 1.14 1.60 11.21
N ILE A 41 1.82 1.69 10.07
CA ILE A 41 1.74 2.87 9.20
C ILE A 41 0.34 3.03 8.60
N CYS A 42 -0.30 1.93 8.18
CA CYS A 42 -1.61 2.00 7.56
C CYS A 42 -2.73 2.39 8.55
N ASN A 43 -2.58 2.06 9.84
CA ASN A 43 -3.46 2.59 10.88
C ASN A 43 -3.19 4.07 11.18
N MET A 44 -1.94 4.54 11.08
CA MET A 44 -1.61 5.96 11.30
C MET A 44 -2.20 6.89 10.24
N VAL A 45 -2.34 6.42 8.99
CA VAL A 45 -2.86 7.23 7.88
C VAL A 45 -4.37 7.09 7.68
N ASN A 46 -5.00 6.10 8.32
CA ASN A 46 -6.43 5.83 8.17
C ASN A 46 -7.29 7.01 8.61
N GLY A 47 -8.10 7.56 7.70
CA GLY A 47 -8.94 8.72 7.95
C GLY A 47 -8.18 10.05 8.08
N VAL A 48 -6.87 10.06 7.78
CA VAL A 48 -6.07 11.29 7.75
C VAL A 48 -6.27 12.00 6.42
N SER A 49 -6.65 13.28 6.49
CA SER A 49 -6.64 14.19 5.36
C SER A 49 -5.25 14.79 5.18
N PHE A 50 -4.55 14.39 4.11
CA PHE A 50 -3.20 14.87 3.83
C PHE A 50 -3.23 16.27 3.22
N SER A 51 -2.31 17.12 3.67
CA SER A 51 -1.91 18.32 2.92
C SER A 51 -1.11 17.92 1.67
N ALA A 52 -1.04 18.78 0.66
CA ALA A 52 -0.21 18.54 -0.52
C ALA A 52 1.27 18.38 -0.10
N GLY A 53 1.94 17.32 -0.56
CA GLY A 53 3.32 17.01 -0.21
C GLY A 53 3.52 16.44 1.21
N GLN A 54 2.46 16.32 2.03
CA GLN A 54 2.60 15.80 3.38
C GLN A 54 3.06 14.35 3.35
N THR A 55 4.01 14.02 4.23
CA THR A 55 4.47 12.67 4.47
C THR A 55 4.18 12.27 5.91
N ILE A 56 3.62 11.08 6.10
CA ILE A 56 3.56 10.40 7.39
C ILE A 56 4.50 9.21 7.31
N SER A 57 5.40 9.08 8.28
CA SER A 57 6.39 8.01 8.32
C SER A 57 6.47 7.35 9.70
N THR A 58 6.97 6.13 9.71
CA THR A 58 7.23 5.37 10.93
C THR A 58 8.45 4.47 10.74
N CYS A 59 9.05 4.09 11.86
CA CYS A 59 10.12 3.11 11.92
C CYS A 59 9.70 2.01 12.91
N VAL A 60 9.78 0.75 12.49
CA VAL A 60 9.46 -0.41 13.34
C VAL A 60 10.62 -1.39 13.34
N ASN A 61 11.01 -1.88 14.52
CA ASN A 61 12.03 -2.93 14.65
C ASN A 61 11.42 -4.30 14.35
N GLU A 62 12.04 -5.07 13.45
CA GLU A 62 11.60 -6.40 12.99
C GLU A 62 12.80 -7.34 12.94
N ASN A 63 12.74 -8.48 13.62
CA ASN A 63 13.72 -9.59 13.50
C ASN A 63 15.21 -9.19 13.36
N GLY A 64 15.66 -8.19 14.12
CA GLY A 64 17.07 -7.73 14.11
C GLY A 64 17.43 -6.68 13.06
N PHE A 65 16.44 -6.15 12.33
CA PHE A 65 16.55 -5.01 11.43
C PHE A 65 15.40 -4.01 11.72
N ARG A 66 15.28 -2.95 10.91
CA ARG A 66 14.19 -1.97 11.02
C ARG A 66 13.49 -1.76 9.69
N CYS A 67 12.19 -1.51 9.75
CA CYS A 67 11.34 -1.17 8.62
C CYS A 67 11.04 0.32 8.66
N ASN A 68 11.65 1.08 7.75
CA ASN A 68 11.29 2.47 7.52
C ASN A 68 10.13 2.49 6.52
N MET A 69 9.00 3.07 6.91
CA MET A 69 7.84 3.18 6.02
C MET A 69 7.34 4.61 5.96
N ALA A 70 6.82 5.00 4.80
CA ALA A 70 6.25 6.31 4.60
C ALA A 70 5.07 6.28 3.62
N VAL A 71 4.12 7.18 3.83
CA VAL A 71 3.05 7.49 2.89
C VAL A 71 3.11 8.99 2.62
N THR A 72 3.36 9.36 1.37
CA THR A 72 3.48 10.74 0.92
C THR A 72 2.34 11.08 -0.03
N ASN A 73 1.62 12.17 0.22
CA ASN A 73 0.65 12.71 -0.73
C ASN A 73 1.37 13.51 -1.82
N THR A 74 1.42 12.95 -3.03
CA THR A 74 1.99 13.56 -4.24
C THR A 74 0.97 14.35 -5.06
N GLY A 75 -0.31 14.33 -4.65
CA GLY A 75 -1.39 15.10 -5.27
C GLY A 75 -1.69 16.43 -4.59
N GLY A 76 -2.95 16.87 -4.69
CA GLY A 76 -3.47 18.08 -4.04
C GLY A 76 -3.79 17.87 -2.55
N GLY A 77 -4.11 18.96 -1.86
CA GLY A 77 -4.57 18.90 -0.46
C GLY A 77 -5.96 18.27 -0.33
N GLY A 78 -6.21 17.58 0.77
CA GLY A 78 -7.49 16.92 1.04
C GLY A 78 -7.56 15.44 0.65
N SER A 79 -6.49 14.90 0.06
CA SER A 79 -6.39 13.47 -0.30
C SER A 79 -6.39 12.59 0.97
N GLN A 80 -7.04 11.45 0.88
CA GLN A 80 -7.06 10.42 1.91
C GLN A 80 -6.76 9.06 1.28
N ILE A 81 -6.05 8.19 2.00
CA ILE A 81 -5.83 6.80 1.64
C ILE A 81 -6.48 5.91 2.70
N GLY A 82 -7.20 4.89 2.27
CA GLY A 82 -7.82 3.94 3.19
C GLY A 82 -6.79 3.01 3.83
N ALA A 83 -7.05 2.53 5.06
CA ALA A 83 -6.18 1.54 5.69
C ALA A 83 -5.99 0.27 4.85
N GLN A 84 -7.06 -0.20 4.20
CA GLN A 84 -7.03 -1.41 3.37
C GLN A 84 -6.18 -1.21 2.12
N GLU A 85 -6.40 -0.12 1.38
CA GLU A 85 -5.62 0.26 0.19
C GLU A 85 -4.13 0.42 0.54
N CYS A 86 -3.81 1.14 1.62
CA CYS A 86 -2.45 1.24 2.13
C CYS A 86 -1.84 -0.15 2.42
N THR A 87 -2.59 -1.04 3.07
CA THR A 87 -2.10 -2.37 3.44
C THR A 87 -1.83 -3.21 2.21
N ASP A 88 -2.77 -3.26 1.27
CA ASP A 88 -2.66 -4.05 0.05
C ASP A 88 -1.45 -3.61 -0.79
N ASP A 89 -1.22 -2.30 -0.89
CA ASP A 89 -0.12 -1.72 -1.65
C ASP A 89 1.25 -1.92 -0.97
N MET A 90 1.31 -1.78 0.35
CA MET A 90 2.54 -2.06 1.11
C MET A 90 2.88 -3.56 1.08
N VAL A 91 1.89 -4.45 1.21
CA VAL A 91 2.08 -5.91 1.14
C VAL A 91 2.52 -6.32 -0.26
N ALA A 92 1.90 -5.77 -1.30
CA ALA A 92 2.30 -6.01 -2.68
C ALA A 92 3.75 -5.56 -2.93
N THR A 93 4.17 -4.43 -2.35
CA THR A 93 5.55 -3.94 -2.43
C THR A 93 6.53 -4.86 -1.71
N ASN A 94 6.22 -5.25 -0.47
CA ASN A 94 7.02 -6.16 0.33
C ASN A 94 7.26 -7.50 -0.40
N ASN A 95 6.19 -8.09 -0.94
CA ASN A 95 6.23 -9.39 -1.60
C ASN A 95 6.81 -9.32 -3.02
N GLY A 96 6.60 -8.21 -3.73
CA GLY A 96 7.03 -8.02 -5.11
C GLY A 96 8.51 -7.67 -5.27
N CYS A 97 9.18 -7.25 -4.20
CA CYS A 97 10.56 -6.73 -4.26
C CYS A 97 11.61 -7.63 -3.62
N ASN A 98 11.40 -8.95 -3.63
CA ASN A 98 12.35 -9.93 -3.06
C ASN A 98 12.80 -9.58 -1.63
N SER A 99 11.90 -9.03 -0.81
CA SER A 99 12.17 -8.56 0.56
C SER A 99 13.15 -7.39 0.69
N HIS A 100 13.50 -6.68 -0.39
CA HIS A 100 14.28 -5.43 -0.30
C HIS A 100 13.41 -4.18 -0.12
N GLY A 101 12.09 -4.35 -0.13
CA GLY A 101 11.17 -3.22 -0.15
C GLY A 101 11.23 -2.42 -1.45
N GLY A 102 10.53 -1.29 -1.45
CA GLY A 102 10.44 -0.45 -2.61
C GLY A 102 9.53 0.75 -2.40
N ILE A 103 9.33 1.44 -3.51
CA ILE A 103 8.44 2.59 -3.63
C ILE A 103 7.32 2.20 -4.59
N ARG A 104 6.07 2.46 -4.21
CA ARG A 104 4.90 2.23 -5.03
C ARG A 104 4.08 3.51 -5.11
N ALA A 105 3.65 3.87 -6.31
CA ALA A 105 2.74 4.99 -6.52
C ALA A 105 1.31 4.46 -6.61
N ASP A 106 0.37 5.08 -5.90
CA ASP A 106 -1.05 4.74 -5.92
C ASP A 106 -1.93 5.99 -5.90
N GLY A 107 -2.53 6.30 -7.04
CA GLY A 107 -3.28 7.54 -7.22
C GLY A 107 -2.46 8.78 -6.83
N ASN A 108 -2.89 9.48 -5.77
CA ASN A 108 -2.24 10.67 -5.22
C ASN A 108 -1.18 10.35 -4.16
N PHE A 109 -0.82 9.09 -3.97
CA PHE A 109 0.07 8.65 -2.89
C PHE A 109 1.31 7.96 -3.43
N GLN A 110 2.41 8.14 -2.71
CA GLN A 110 3.61 7.34 -2.83
C GLN A 110 3.83 6.62 -1.50
N LEU A 111 3.90 5.30 -1.55
CA LEU A 111 4.12 4.41 -0.43
C LEU A 111 5.55 3.89 -0.50
N THR A 112 6.30 4.05 0.58
CA THR A 112 7.66 3.55 0.71
C THR A 112 7.68 2.49 1.81
N LEU A 113 8.30 1.35 1.54
CA LEU A 113 8.63 0.31 2.51
C LEU A 113 10.10 -0.05 2.32
N ASP A 114 10.92 0.17 3.34
CA ASP A 114 12.37 0.10 3.24
C ASP A 114 12.98 -0.64 4.45
N PRO A 115 13.25 -1.96 4.33
CA PRO A 115 14.00 -2.73 5.30
C PRO A 115 15.45 -2.22 5.35
N ASN A 116 15.91 -1.84 6.54
CA ASN A 116 17.23 -1.30 6.78
C ASN A 116 17.92 -2.02 7.94
N ALA A 117 19.24 -2.11 7.90
CA ALA A 117 20.01 -2.60 9.04
C ALA A 117 19.88 -1.66 10.26
N GLY A 118 20.06 -2.22 11.45
CA GLY A 118 20.03 -1.49 12.72
C GLY A 118 18.63 -1.40 13.34
N ALA A 119 18.44 -0.43 14.21
CA ALA A 119 17.21 -0.21 14.96
C ALA A 119 16.64 1.19 14.74
N CYS A 120 15.34 1.32 14.97
CA CYS A 120 14.68 2.55 15.39
C CYS A 120 15.12 2.84 16.84
#